data_AF-A0A7J3DJA9-F1
#
_entry.id   AF-A0A7J3DJA9-F1
#
_cell.length_a   1.000
_cell.length_b   1.000
_cell.length_c   1.000
_cell.angle_alpha   90.00
_cell.angle_beta   90.00
_cell.angle_gamma   90.00
#
_symmetry.space_group_name_H-M   'P 1'
#
loop_
_entity.id
_entity.type
_entity.pdbx_description
1 polymer ?
#
loop_
_entity_poly.entity_id
_entity_poly.type
_entity_poly.pdbx_seq_one_letter_code
_entity_poly.pdbx_strand_id
1 'polypeptide(L)' 'MDRDRGRGGFGGERKMYHAVCSDCGAECEVPFEPKEGRPVYCRDCYRKHRRF' A
#
# COMPACT_ATOMS: atom_id res chain seq x y z
N MET A 1 -5.90 -34.41 -21.60
CA MET A 1 -6.34 -34.23 -20.20
C MET A 1 -5.16 -34.75 -19.40
N ASP A 2 -4.34 -33.95 -18.73
CA ASP A 2 -4.65 -33.20 -17.49
C ASP A 2 -3.86 -31.88 -17.34
N ARG A 3 -4.38 -31.01 -16.47
CA ARG A 3 -4.40 -29.56 -16.58
C ARG A 3 -3.87 -28.97 -15.26
N ASP A 4 -2.56 -28.80 -15.11
CA ASP A 4 -2.02 -28.27 -13.84
C ASP A 4 -1.17 -27.01 -14.03
N ARG A 5 -1.89 -25.97 -14.45
CA ARG A 5 -1.49 -24.56 -14.33
C ARG A 5 -1.54 -24.16 -12.86
N GLY A 6 -0.54 -24.59 -12.09
CA GLY A 6 -0.33 -24.27 -10.67
C GLY A 6 0.02 -22.79 -10.47
N ARG A 7 -0.98 -21.92 -10.60
CA ARG A 7 -0.96 -20.52 -10.21
C ARG A 7 -0.89 -20.47 -8.68
N GLY A 8 0.32 -20.59 -8.13
CA GLY A 8 0.63 -20.45 -6.72
C GLY A 8 0.23 -19.07 -6.21
N GLY A 9 -0.97 -18.99 -5.65
CA GLY A 9 -1.50 -17.80 -5.01
C GLY A 9 -0.77 -17.53 -3.71
N PHE A 10 0.34 -16.79 -3.77
CA PHE A 10 0.93 -16.14 -2.61
C PHE A 10 0.11 -14.88 -2.28
N GLY A 11 -1.15 -15.10 -1.91
CA GLY A 11 -2.02 -14.09 -1.31
C GLY A 11 -1.71 -13.98 0.18
N GLY A 12 -0.50 -13.54 0.53
CA GLY A 12 -0.23 -13.11 1.90
C GLY A 12 -1.23 -12.01 2.23
N GLU A 13 -2.01 -12.21 3.29
CA GLU A 13 -3.03 -11.26 3.76
C GLU A 13 -2.35 -9.92 4.05
N ARG A 14 -2.41 -9.01 3.09
CA ARG A 14 -1.82 -7.69 3.20
C ARG A 14 -2.68 -6.93 4.20
N LYS A 15 -2.22 -6.83 5.45
CA LYS A 15 -2.88 -5.99 6.45
C LYS A 15 -2.81 -4.55 5.95
N MET A 16 -3.99 -3.99 5.71
CA MET A 16 -4.16 -2.58 5.37
C MET A 16 -4.34 -1.81 6.68
N TYR A 17 -3.64 -0.71 6.81
CA TYR A 17 -3.68 0.18 7.97
C TYR A 17 -4.30 1.50 7.55
N HIS A 18 -5.25 2.01 8.33
CA HIS A 18 -5.79 3.35 8.14
C HIS A 18 -4.73 4.40 8.52
N ALA A 19 -4.52 5.37 7.63
CA ALA A 19 -3.60 6.45 7.86
C ALA A 19 -4.05 7.73 7.13
N VAL A 20 -3.64 8.88 7.65
CA VAL A 20 -3.92 10.18 7.04
C VAL A 20 -2.72 10.63 6.23
N CYS A 21 -2.95 11.07 5.00
CA CYS A 21 -1.89 11.57 4.15
C CYS A 21 -1.31 12.87 4.72
N SER A 22 0.00 12.91 4.96
CA SER A 22 0.71 14.08 5.48
C SER A 22 0.85 15.23 4.46
N ASP A 23 0.52 15.00 3.19
CA ASP A 23 0.62 16.00 2.12
C ASP A 23 -0.75 16.62 1.80
N CYS A 24 -1.79 15.79 1.56
CA CYS A 24 -3.14 16.27 1.24
C CYS A 24 -4.15 16.18 2.38
N GLY A 25 -3.85 15.53 3.51
CA GLY A 25 -4.77 15.34 4.62
C GLY A 25 -5.89 14.31 4.40
N ALA A 26 -5.88 13.59 3.28
CA ALA A 26 -6.90 12.59 2.98
C ALA A 26 -6.68 11.27 3.75
N GLU A 27 -7.77 10.65 4.17
CA GLU A 27 -7.76 9.29 4.76
C GLU A 27 -7.45 8.25 3.67
N CYS A 28 -6.52 7.35 3.95
CA CYS A 28 -6.12 6.31 3.03
C CYS A 28 -5.73 5.02 3.75
N GLU A 29 -5.78 3.92 3.01
CA GLU A 29 -5.38 2.60 3.51
C GLU A 29 -4.01 2.24 2.92
N VAL A 30 -3.05 2.02 3.79
CA VAL A 30 -1.66 1.72 3.42
C VAL A 30 -1.25 0.31 3.87
N PRO A 31 -0.46 -0.43 3.09
CA PRO A 31 0.00 -1.77 3.44
C PRO A 31 1.14 -1.77 4.48
N PHE A 32 1.39 -0.63 5.13
CA PHE A 32 2.45 -0.44 6.10
C PHE A 32 1.87 0.27 7.32
N GLU A 33 2.39 -0.06 8.50
CA GLU A 33 1.98 0.59 9.74
C GLU A 33 2.41 2.08 9.72
N PRO A 34 1.49 3.04 9.92
CA PRO A 34 1.84 4.44 10.08
C PRO A 34 2.66 4.61 11.37
N LYS A 35 3.85 5.21 11.27
CA LYS A 35 4.76 5.42 12.41
C LYS A 35 4.98 6.90 12.65
N GLU A 36 4.97 7.29 13.93
CA GLU A 36 5.31 8.64 14.37
C GLU A 36 6.77 8.93 13.98
N GLY A 37 6.97 9.80 12.99
CA GLY A 37 8.28 10.13 12.41
C GLY A 37 8.46 9.76 10.93
N ARG A 38 7.56 8.97 10.32
CA ARG A 38 7.52 8.76 8.86
C ARG A 38 6.22 9.34 8.28
N PRO A 39 6.29 10.32 7.35
CA PRO A 39 5.11 10.87 6.73
C PRO A 39 4.42 9.80 5.88
N VAL A 40 3.09 9.71 6.01
CA VAL A 40 2.28 8.78 5.23
C VAL A 40 1.78 9.49 4.00
N TYR A 41 1.93 8.86 2.85
CA TYR A 41 1.47 9.42 1.58
C TYR A 41 0.43 8.50 0.96
N CYS A 42 -0.68 9.09 0.52
CA CYS A 42 -1.64 8.38 -0.32
C CYS A 42 -1.00 8.02 -1.67
N ARG A 43 -1.64 7.14 -2.43
CA ARG A 43 -1.11 6.65 -3.71
C ARG A 43 -0.75 7.79 -4.68
N ASP A 44 -1.53 8.85 -4.68
CA ASP A 44 -1.32 10.02 -5.54
C ASP A 44 -0.15 10.88 -5.10
N CYS A 45 -0.08 11.28 -3.83
CA CYS A 45 1.04 12.06 -3.29
C CYS A 45 2.34 11.27 -3.35
N TYR A 46 2.29 9.97 -3.06
CA TYR A 46 3.44 9.08 -3.15
C TYR A 46 4.00 9.00 -4.58
N ARG A 47 3.12 8.93 -5.58
CA ARG A 47 3.51 8.95 -7.01
C ARG A 47 4.16 10.27 -7.41
N LYS A 48 3.73 11.40 -6.84
CA LYS A 48 4.37 12.71 -7.06
C LYS A 48 5.77 12.76 -6.45
N HIS A 49 5.95 12.24 -5.23
CA HIS A 49 7.24 12.22 -4.53
C HIS A 49 8.27 11.25 -5.13
N ARG A 50 7.84 10.12 -5.73
CA ARG A 50 8.72 9.09 -6.31
C ARG A 50 9.43 9.49 -7.62
N ARG A 51 9.12 10.65 -8.19
CA ARG A 51 9.52 11.03 -9.55
C ARG A 51 10.74 11.97 -9.61
N PHE A 52 11.54 12.01 -8.55
CA PHE A 52 12.81 12.74 -8.50
C PHE A 52 13.97 11.77 -8.31
#